data_AF-A0A5B9FVQ9-F1
#
_entry.id   AF-A0A5B9FVQ9-F1
#
_cell.length_a   1.000
_cell.length_b   1.000
_cell.length_c   1.000
_cell.angle_alpha   90.00
_cell.angle_beta   90.00
_cell.angle_gamma   90.00
#
_symmetry.space_group_name_H-M   'P 1'
#
loop_
_entity.id
_entity.type
_entity.pdbx_description
1 polymer ?
#
loop_
_entity_poly.entity_id
_entity_poly.type
_entity_poly.pdbx_seq_one_letter_code
_entity_poly.pdbx_strand_id
1 'polypeptide(L)'
;MKNTVKLLFLAILLIHVKLTAQTTMEPAWNYMADETNGDYAIDFWVNPLGDSYTLGNIGQVAGSNHSDAIMFVKTDSSGEEIWRNILYAVTTDWQLFARSVVGDEAGNVFVVYNERYKYTEMTNNRIVVTKFSPNGNQLWSQYYTEQQNGPIEEINHRSAIYKNGILYFTGISTDVEPSATLDGLIVKIDGNNGELISKLVFNSQYNRLANFCIGVNSQYVTIKLQS
;
A
#
# COMPACT_ATOMS: atom_id res chain seq x y z
N MET A 1 -5.00 -52.29 -32.04
CA MET A 1 -6.22 -52.44 -31.21
C MET A 1 -6.13 -51.72 -29.86
N LYS A 2 -5.17 -52.02 -28.96
CA LYS A 2 -5.12 -51.37 -27.62
C LYS A 2 -5.03 -49.83 -27.62
N ASN A 3 -4.24 -49.23 -28.53
CA ASN A 3 -4.09 -47.77 -28.59
C ASN A 3 -5.30 -47.08 -29.22
N THR A 4 -5.95 -47.73 -30.19
CA THR A 4 -7.16 -47.25 -30.86
C THR A 4 -8.34 -47.17 -29.90
N VAL A 5 -8.49 -48.16 -29.01
CA VAL A 5 -9.52 -48.17 -27.96
C VAL A 5 -9.28 -47.07 -26.92
N LYS A 6 -8.02 -46.81 -26.53
CA LYS A 6 -7.69 -45.70 -25.62
C LYS A 6 -7.99 -44.33 -26.21
N LEU A 7 -7.69 -44.13 -27.50
CA LEU A 7 -8.02 -42.89 -28.21
C LEU A 7 -9.53 -42.68 -28.30
N LEU A 8 -10.30 -43.74 -28.56
CA LEU A 8 -11.75 -43.68 -28.61
C LEU A 8 -12.34 -43.30 -27.24
N PHE A 9 -11.82 -43.89 -26.16
CA PHE A 9 -12.24 -43.55 -24.80
C PHE A 9 -11.94 -42.09 -24.43
N LEU A 10 -10.75 -41.59 -24.78
CA LEU A 10 -10.38 -40.19 -24.54
C LEU A 10 -11.26 -39.23 -25.36
N ALA A 11 -11.56 -39.57 -26.62
CA ALA A 11 -12.46 -38.79 -27.46
C ALA A 11 -13.89 -38.76 -26.89
N ILE A 12 -14.42 -39.90 -26.45
CA ILE A 12 -15.74 -39.98 -25.81
C ILE A 12 -15.77 -39.16 -24.50
N LEU A 13 -14.70 -39.19 -23.70
CA LEU A 13 -14.58 -38.40 -22.49
C LEU A 13 -14.65 -36.89 -22.80
N LEU A 14 -13.92 -36.44 -23.81
CA LEU A 14 -13.86 -35.03 -24.23
C LEU A 14 -15.19 -34.53 -24.84
N ILE A 15 -15.99 -35.40 -25.47
CA ILE A 15 -17.31 -35.04 -26.03
C ILE A 15 -18.35 -34.79 -24.92
N HIS A 16 -18.13 -35.32 -23.71
CA HIS A 16 -19.04 -35.14 -22.57
C HIS A 16 -18.64 -33.99 -21.63
N VAL A 17 -17.47 -33.38 -21.82
CA VAL A 17 -17.08 -32.19 -21.04
C VAL A 17 -17.74 -30.96 -21.64
N LYS A 18 -18.93 -30.60 -21.13
CA LYS A 18 -19.51 -29.29 -21.37
C LYS A 18 -18.67 -28.25 -20.61
N LEU A 19 -17.76 -27.59 -21.31
CA LEU A 19 -17.13 -26.37 -20.83
C LEU A 19 -18.17 -25.25 -20.87
N THR A 20 -18.83 -25.00 -19.74
CA THR A 20 -19.62 -23.79 -19.56
C THR A 20 -18.69 -22.68 -19.10
N ALA A 21 -18.61 -21.59 -19.88
CA ALA A 21 -17.98 -20.37 -19.39
C ALA A 21 -18.74 -19.91 -18.13
N GLN A 22 -18.02 -19.48 -17.10
CA GLN A 22 -18.63 -18.88 -15.93
C GLN A 22 -19.34 -17.58 -16.34
N THR A 23 -20.67 -17.56 -16.31
CA THR A 23 -21.48 -16.41 -16.72
C THR A 23 -21.78 -15.44 -15.59
N THR A 24 -21.47 -15.83 -14.35
CA THR A 24 -21.65 -15.03 -13.14
C THR A 24 -20.39 -15.09 -12.28
N MET A 25 -19.81 -13.92 -11.99
CA MET A 25 -18.79 -13.79 -10.95
C MET A 25 -19.50 -13.57 -9.62
N GLU A 26 -19.75 -14.67 -8.91
CA GLU A 26 -20.10 -14.59 -7.50
C GLU A 26 -18.80 -14.53 -6.69
N PRO A 27 -18.64 -13.59 -5.74
CA PRO A 27 -17.47 -13.57 -4.88
C PRO A 27 -17.40 -14.88 -4.09
N ALA A 28 -16.23 -15.53 -4.08
CA ALA A 28 -16.02 -16.77 -3.34
C ALA A 28 -16.18 -16.56 -1.82
N TRP A 29 -15.90 -15.35 -1.34
CA TRP A 29 -16.12 -14.89 0.02
C TRP A 29 -16.28 -13.36 0.05
N ASN A 30 -16.88 -12.84 1.12
CA ASN A 30 -16.92 -11.42 1.45
C ASN A 30 -16.72 -11.26 2.96
N TYR A 31 -15.84 -10.34 3.36
CA TYR A 31 -15.62 -9.99 4.76
C TYR A 31 -15.78 -8.48 4.92
N MET A 32 -16.66 -8.05 5.83
CA MET A 32 -16.81 -6.65 6.20
C MET A 32 -16.05 -6.40 7.50
N ALA A 33 -14.90 -5.74 7.38
CA ALA A 33 -14.23 -5.12 8.51
C ALA A 33 -14.85 -3.73 8.72
N ASP A 34 -15.74 -3.61 9.69
CA ASP A 34 -16.43 -2.36 10.03
C ASP A 34 -16.20 -2.08 11.51
N GLU A 35 -15.72 -0.88 11.84
CA GLU A 35 -15.69 -0.37 13.21
C GLU A 35 -16.74 0.74 13.38
N THR A 36 -16.99 1.54 12.33
CA THR A 36 -17.99 2.63 12.35
C THR A 36 -18.55 3.00 10.97
N ASN A 37 -19.57 3.85 10.97
CA ASN A 37 -20.08 4.48 9.76
C ASN A 37 -19.00 5.33 9.05
N GLY A 38 -18.67 4.97 7.81
CA GLY A 38 -17.80 5.78 6.93
C GLY A 38 -16.42 5.19 6.66
N ASP A 39 -16.20 3.93 6.99
CA ASP A 39 -14.93 3.23 6.77
C ASP A 39 -14.74 2.88 5.27
N TYR A 40 -13.51 2.99 4.77
CA TYR A 40 -13.21 2.61 3.39
C TYR A 40 -11.79 2.06 3.22
N ALA A 41 -11.69 0.97 2.48
CA ALA A 41 -10.42 0.35 2.11
C ALA A 41 -9.66 1.21 1.09
N ILE A 42 -8.38 1.43 1.36
CA ILE A 42 -7.46 2.18 0.50
C ILE A 42 -6.60 1.23 -0.33
N ASP A 43 -5.98 0.26 0.32
CA ASP A 43 -4.99 -0.63 -0.30
C ASP A 43 -5.08 -2.03 0.28
N PHE A 44 -4.55 -3.01 -0.45
CA PHE A 44 -4.46 -4.37 0.04
C PHE A 44 -3.19 -5.04 -0.48
N TRP A 45 -2.64 -5.95 0.32
CA TRP A 45 -1.51 -6.80 -0.05
C TRP A 45 -1.84 -8.25 0.24
N VAL A 46 -1.38 -9.16 -0.62
CA VAL A 46 -1.58 -10.60 -0.48
C VAL A 46 -0.22 -11.27 -0.45
N ASN A 47 0.03 -12.09 0.57
CA ASN A 47 1.27 -12.84 0.68
C ASN A 47 1.24 -14.11 -0.21
N PRO A 48 2.38 -14.77 -0.46
CA PRO A 48 2.41 -15.98 -1.28
C PRO A 48 1.62 -17.18 -0.73
N LEU A 49 1.23 -17.16 0.56
CA LEU A 49 0.40 -18.19 1.18
C LEU A 49 -1.10 -17.91 0.99
N GLY A 50 -1.46 -16.74 0.45
CA GLY A 50 -2.84 -16.31 0.23
C GLY A 50 -3.45 -15.52 1.39
N ASP A 51 -2.72 -15.27 2.49
CA ASP A 51 -3.20 -14.35 3.52
C ASP A 51 -3.25 -12.94 2.93
N SER A 52 -4.29 -12.20 3.28
CA SER A 52 -4.51 -10.84 2.81
C SER A 52 -4.36 -9.84 3.95
N TYR A 53 -3.98 -8.63 3.57
CA TYR A 53 -3.73 -7.50 4.45
C TYR A 53 -4.45 -6.29 3.87
N THR A 54 -5.57 -5.90 4.47
CA THR A 54 -6.40 -4.79 4.01
C THR A 54 -6.15 -3.56 4.86
N LEU A 55 -5.91 -2.41 4.22
CA LEU A 55 -5.67 -1.12 4.87
C LEU A 55 -6.79 -0.15 4.52
N GLY A 56 -7.32 0.57 5.51
CA GLY A 56 -8.38 1.54 5.32
C GLY A 56 -8.36 2.68 6.33
N ASN A 57 -9.14 3.71 6.04
CA ASN A 57 -9.42 4.79 6.99
C ASN A 57 -10.72 4.48 7.73
N ILE A 58 -10.75 4.81 9.01
CA ILE A 58 -11.95 4.81 9.84
C ILE A 58 -12.38 6.26 10.05
N GLY A 59 -13.63 6.57 9.72
CA GLY A 59 -14.18 7.94 9.74
C GLY A 59 -14.61 8.44 11.13
N GLN A 60 -14.71 7.55 12.11
CA GLN A 60 -14.99 7.85 13.51
C GLN A 60 -14.51 6.65 14.34
N VAL A 61 -13.93 6.82 15.53
CA VAL A 61 -13.63 5.65 16.37
C VAL A 61 -14.56 5.64 17.57
N ALA A 62 -15.36 4.57 17.70
CA ALA A 62 -16.24 4.39 18.85
C ALA A 62 -15.44 4.39 20.17
N GLY A 63 -15.82 5.27 21.10
CA GLY A 63 -15.16 5.38 22.40
C GLY A 63 -13.79 6.08 22.39
N SER A 64 -13.41 6.73 21.29
CA SER A 64 -12.17 7.51 21.18
C SER A 64 -12.47 8.99 20.97
N ASN A 65 -11.54 9.85 21.41
CA ASN A 65 -11.57 11.28 21.12
C ASN A 65 -10.93 11.61 19.76
N HIS A 66 -10.37 10.61 19.06
CA HIS A 66 -9.88 10.78 17.71
C HIS A 66 -11.03 10.82 16.71
N SER A 67 -10.97 11.78 15.79
CA SER A 67 -11.94 11.91 14.70
C SER A 67 -11.79 10.81 13.65
N ASP A 68 -10.64 10.17 13.58
CA ASP A 68 -10.23 9.29 12.51
C ASP A 68 -9.12 8.36 13.00
N ALA A 69 -9.00 7.21 12.34
CA ALA A 69 -7.95 6.24 12.56
C ALA A 69 -7.65 5.49 11.27
N ILE A 70 -6.58 4.70 11.29
CA ILE A 70 -6.28 3.75 10.23
C ILE A 70 -6.54 2.36 10.76
N MET A 71 -7.30 1.56 10.02
CA MET A 71 -7.44 0.14 10.28
C MET A 71 -6.63 -0.66 9.30
N PHE A 72 -6.04 -1.72 9.83
CA PHE A 72 -5.24 -2.66 9.08
C PHE A 72 -5.55 -4.08 9.56
N VAL A 73 -6.10 -4.90 8.66
CA VAL A 73 -6.65 -6.22 8.97
C VAL A 73 -5.88 -7.31 8.25
N LYS A 74 -5.54 -8.39 8.95
CA LYS A 74 -5.06 -9.63 8.33
C LYS A 74 -6.20 -10.63 8.23
N THR A 75 -6.43 -11.16 7.03
CA THR A 75 -7.26 -12.34 6.81
C THR A 75 -6.43 -13.51 6.31
N ASP A 76 -6.88 -14.73 6.56
CA ASP A 76 -6.31 -15.92 5.95
C ASP A 76 -6.76 -16.08 4.48
N SER A 77 -6.25 -17.13 3.83
CA SER A 77 -6.61 -17.48 2.44
C SER A 77 -8.07 -17.87 2.21
N SER A 78 -8.84 -18.15 3.28
CA SER A 78 -10.27 -18.42 3.23
C SER A 78 -11.12 -17.14 3.40
N GLY A 79 -10.49 -16.03 3.77
CA GLY A 79 -11.15 -14.75 4.05
C GLY A 79 -11.53 -14.57 5.53
N GLU A 80 -11.11 -15.46 6.42
CA GLU A 80 -11.36 -15.32 7.86
C GLU A 80 -10.36 -14.33 8.48
N GLU A 81 -10.84 -13.40 9.33
CA GLU A 81 -9.95 -12.49 10.05
C GLU A 81 -9.08 -13.26 11.05
N ILE A 82 -7.77 -13.07 10.95
CA ILE A 82 -6.80 -13.58 11.92
C ILE A 82 -6.63 -12.54 13.04
N TRP A 83 -6.44 -11.27 12.66
CA TRP A 83 -6.29 -10.15 13.58
C TRP A 83 -6.46 -8.82 12.85
N ARG A 84 -6.68 -7.74 13.62
CA ARG A 84 -6.64 -6.36 13.14
C ARG A 84 -5.87 -5.45 14.09
N ASN A 85 -5.35 -4.36 13.53
CA ASN A 85 -4.75 -3.26 14.27
C ASN A 85 -5.45 -1.96 13.91
N ILE A 86 -5.58 -1.08 14.91
CA ILE A 86 -6.05 0.29 14.73
C ILE A 86 -4.93 1.23 15.13
N LEU A 87 -4.52 2.09 14.21
CA LEU A 87 -3.56 3.15 14.42
C LEU A 87 -4.28 4.45 14.72
N TYR A 88 -3.84 5.12 15.79
CA TYR A 88 -4.32 6.43 16.20
C TYR A 88 -3.22 7.45 16.03
N ALA A 89 -3.61 8.69 15.73
CA ALA A 89 -2.66 9.78 15.75
C ALA A 89 -2.10 9.98 17.16
N VAL A 90 -0.90 10.56 17.27
CA VAL A 90 -0.24 10.78 18.58
C VAL A 90 -1.07 11.66 19.51
N THR A 91 -1.79 12.64 18.97
CA THR A 91 -2.75 13.46 19.72
C THR A 91 -4.02 13.67 18.91
N THR A 92 -5.08 14.14 19.56
CA THR A 92 -6.36 14.47 18.91
C THR A 92 -6.28 15.62 17.92
N ASP A 93 -5.16 16.36 17.88
CA ASP A 93 -4.95 17.49 16.98
C ASP A 93 -4.45 17.05 15.60
N TRP A 94 -4.12 15.78 15.45
CA TRP A 94 -3.64 15.18 14.21
C TRP A 94 -4.67 14.24 13.61
N GLN A 95 -4.60 14.10 12.29
CA GLN A 95 -5.40 13.21 11.46
C GLN A 95 -4.50 12.21 10.75
N LEU A 96 -5.01 11.00 10.52
CA LEU A 96 -4.30 9.94 9.82
C LEU A 96 -4.92 9.68 8.46
N PHE A 97 -4.08 9.43 7.47
CA PHE A 97 -4.51 9.06 6.13
C PHE A 97 -3.74 7.82 5.66
N ALA A 98 -4.40 6.67 5.65
CA ALA A 98 -3.87 5.44 5.06
C ALA A 98 -3.47 5.68 3.60
N ARG A 99 -2.27 5.23 3.20
CA ARG A 99 -1.79 5.39 1.82
C ARG A 99 -1.43 4.05 1.17
N SER A 100 -0.65 3.20 1.82
CA SER A 100 -0.27 1.91 1.23
C SER A 100 0.10 0.85 2.27
N VAL A 101 -0.12 -0.42 1.91
CA VAL A 101 0.33 -1.58 2.68
C VAL A 101 1.09 -2.55 1.78
N VAL A 102 2.27 -3.00 2.23
CA VAL A 102 3.07 -4.00 1.52
C VAL A 102 3.73 -4.94 2.51
N GLY A 103 4.13 -6.14 2.10
CA GLY A 103 4.89 -7.05 2.95
C GLY A 103 6.28 -7.40 2.42
N ASP A 104 7.13 -7.90 3.32
CA ASP A 104 8.40 -8.55 2.98
C ASP A 104 8.26 -10.08 2.83
N GLU A 105 9.34 -10.73 2.41
CA GLU A 105 9.36 -12.18 2.21
C GLU A 105 9.21 -12.98 3.53
N ALA A 106 9.42 -12.34 4.69
CA ALA A 106 9.19 -12.95 6.00
C ALA A 106 7.74 -12.76 6.51
N GLY A 107 6.89 -12.08 5.72
CA GLY A 107 5.50 -11.80 6.08
C GLY A 107 5.34 -10.65 7.08
N ASN A 108 6.42 -9.88 7.36
CA ASN A 108 6.23 -8.59 8.01
C ASN A 108 5.55 -7.65 7.04
N VAL A 109 4.85 -6.66 7.58
CA VAL A 109 4.06 -5.71 6.81
C VAL A 109 4.47 -4.29 7.15
N PHE A 110 4.47 -3.44 6.13
CA PHE A 110 4.76 -2.02 6.24
C PHE A 110 3.47 -1.27 5.93
N VAL A 111 3.04 -0.47 6.89
CA VAL A 111 1.93 0.47 6.71
C VAL A 111 2.52 1.84 6.47
N VAL A 112 2.23 2.42 5.31
CA VAL A 112 2.65 3.76 4.91
C VAL A 112 1.43 4.67 4.96
N TYR A 113 1.55 5.78 5.69
CA TYR A 113 0.46 6.71 5.90
C TYR A 113 0.97 8.14 6.07
N ASN A 114 0.06 9.09 5.87
CA ASN A 114 0.33 10.49 6.17
C ASN A 114 -0.35 10.87 7.48
N GLU A 115 0.28 11.76 8.24
CA GLU A 115 -0.35 12.47 9.33
C GLU A 115 -0.45 13.95 9.00
N ARG A 116 -1.56 14.60 9.35
CA ARG A 116 -1.76 16.03 9.12
C ARG A 116 -2.27 16.71 10.38
N TYR A 117 -1.72 17.88 10.68
CA TYR A 117 -2.23 18.71 11.77
C TYR A 117 -3.53 19.41 11.37
N LYS A 118 -4.56 19.35 12.24
CA LYS A 118 -5.92 19.84 11.95
C LYS A 118 -6.04 21.35 11.85
N TYR A 119 -5.26 22.08 12.66
CA TYR A 119 -5.50 23.50 12.90
C TYR A 119 -4.61 24.44 12.09
N THR A 120 -3.74 23.92 11.22
CA THR A 120 -2.91 24.74 10.33
C THR A 120 -3.20 24.41 8.89
N GLU A 121 -3.40 25.45 8.08
CA GLU A 121 -3.46 25.31 6.64
C GLU A 121 -2.04 24.99 6.13
N MET A 122 -1.81 23.69 5.89
CA MET A 122 -0.84 23.16 4.93
C MET A 122 0.60 22.89 5.38
N THR A 123 1.14 23.41 6.48
CA THR A 123 2.61 23.27 6.71
C THR A 123 3.07 22.01 7.44
N ASN A 124 2.18 21.24 8.07
CA ASN A 124 2.56 20.16 8.98
C ASN A 124 1.99 18.81 8.52
N ASN A 125 2.47 18.34 7.38
CA ASN A 125 2.23 16.97 6.93
C ASN A 125 3.43 16.11 7.30
N ARG A 126 3.14 14.89 7.77
CA ARG A 126 4.17 13.92 8.08
C ARG A 126 3.97 12.63 7.32
N ILE A 127 5.06 12.11 6.75
CA ILE A 127 5.07 10.77 6.18
C ILE A 127 5.53 9.82 7.28
N VAL A 128 4.75 8.77 7.53
CA VAL A 128 5.04 7.76 8.55
C VAL A 128 5.04 6.38 7.91
N VAL A 129 6.02 5.58 8.31
CA VAL A 129 6.04 4.14 8.03
C VAL A 129 6.12 3.40 9.35
N THR A 130 5.25 2.42 9.50
CA THR A 130 5.26 1.51 10.65
C THR A 130 5.35 0.08 10.16
N LYS A 131 6.32 -0.68 10.67
CA LYS A 131 6.49 -2.10 10.36
C LYS A 131 5.87 -2.96 11.46
N PHE A 132 5.14 -4.00 11.08
CA PHE A 132 4.58 -5.00 11.97
C PHE A 132 5.05 -6.40 11.60
N SER A 133 5.18 -7.25 12.62
CA SER A 133 5.41 -8.69 12.47
C SER A 133 4.17 -9.40 11.88
N PRO A 134 4.30 -10.63 11.36
CA PRO A 134 3.17 -11.42 10.86
C PRO A 134 2.06 -11.67 11.91
N ASN A 135 2.41 -11.53 13.19
CA ASN A 135 1.50 -11.70 14.33
C ASN A 135 0.85 -10.37 14.77
N GLY A 136 1.05 -9.27 14.03
CA GLY A 136 0.45 -7.98 14.33
C GLY A 136 1.20 -7.12 15.35
N ASN A 137 2.36 -7.56 15.87
CA ASN A 137 3.16 -6.72 16.77
C ASN A 137 3.94 -5.67 16.01
N GLN A 138 3.92 -4.41 16.47
CA GLN A 138 4.75 -3.34 15.92
C GLN A 138 6.24 -3.63 16.17
N LEU A 139 7.05 -3.59 15.12
CA LEU A 139 8.50 -3.75 15.16
C LEU A 139 9.22 -2.41 15.23
N TRP A 140 8.80 -1.44 14.43
CA TRP A 140 9.30 -0.06 14.46
C TRP A 140 8.31 0.90 13.81
N SER A 141 8.47 2.20 14.09
CA SER A 141 7.73 3.30 13.45
C SER A 141 8.66 4.50 13.28
N GLN A 142 8.61 5.16 12.12
CA GLN A 142 9.48 6.28 11.78
C GLN A 142 8.76 7.36 10.96
N TYR A 143 9.17 8.62 11.17
CA TYR A 143 8.76 9.79 10.41
C TYR A 143 9.84 10.14 9.36
N TYR A 144 9.43 10.57 8.16
CA TYR A 144 10.35 10.86 7.04
C TYR A 144 10.31 12.31 6.55
N THR A 145 9.71 13.17 7.35
CA THR A 145 9.45 14.58 7.08
C THR A 145 9.71 15.34 8.36
N GLU A 146 10.58 16.34 8.32
CA GLU A 146 11.15 16.89 9.55
C GLU A 146 10.82 18.36 9.85
N GLN A 147 10.04 19.09 9.04
CA GLN A 147 10.02 20.55 9.22
C GLN A 147 8.68 21.26 9.18
N GLN A 148 8.49 22.11 10.19
CA GLN A 148 7.69 23.34 10.05
C GLN A 148 8.40 24.27 9.06
N ASN A 149 7.65 24.81 8.09
CA ASN A 149 8.13 25.74 7.05
C ASN A 149 9.01 25.14 5.93
N GLY A 150 9.06 23.82 5.79
CA GLY A 150 9.62 23.14 4.61
C GLY A 150 8.54 22.85 3.55
N PRO A 151 8.91 22.23 2.41
CA PRO A 151 7.92 21.75 1.45
C PRO A 151 7.01 20.71 2.09
N ILE A 152 5.76 20.70 1.64
CA ILE A 152 4.71 19.80 2.10
C ILE A 152 4.87 18.49 1.36
N GLU A 153 5.18 17.42 2.09
CA GLU A 153 5.39 16.11 1.51
C GLU A 153 4.27 15.14 1.89
N GLU A 154 3.76 14.41 0.90
CA GLU A 154 2.68 13.45 1.06
C GLU A 154 2.88 12.23 0.16
N ILE A 155 2.54 11.04 0.64
CA ILE A 155 2.58 9.79 -0.16
C ILE A 155 1.27 9.55 -0.92
N ASN A 156 1.35 9.05 -2.15
CA ASN A 156 0.19 8.72 -2.97
C ASN A 156 -0.47 7.40 -2.52
N HIS A 157 -1.73 7.16 -2.89
CA HIS A 157 -2.37 5.87 -2.63
C HIS A 157 -1.68 4.74 -3.40
N ARG A 158 -1.53 3.56 -2.77
CA ARG A 158 -0.99 2.33 -3.39
C ARG A 158 0.35 2.52 -4.09
N SER A 159 1.25 3.25 -3.45
CA SER A 159 2.48 3.75 -4.05
C SER A 159 3.75 3.12 -3.50
N ALA A 160 3.62 2.14 -2.60
CA ALA A 160 4.76 1.48 -1.96
C ALA A 160 5.07 0.11 -2.59
N ILE A 161 6.35 -0.25 -2.64
CA ILE A 161 6.83 -1.59 -2.98
C ILE A 161 8.00 -1.98 -2.08
N TYR A 162 8.08 -3.26 -1.73
CA TYR A 162 9.21 -3.81 -1.01
C TYR A 162 10.03 -4.73 -1.92
N LYS A 163 11.35 -4.52 -1.96
CA LYS A 163 12.24 -5.40 -2.70
C LYS A 163 13.65 -5.39 -2.14
N ASN A 164 14.20 -6.59 -1.92
CA ASN A 164 15.60 -6.81 -1.54
C ASN A 164 16.02 -5.99 -0.30
N GLY A 165 15.19 -5.99 0.75
CA GLY A 165 15.50 -5.26 1.98
C GLY A 165 15.14 -3.77 1.97
N ILE A 166 14.67 -3.24 0.84
CA ILE A 166 14.37 -1.81 0.68
C ILE A 166 12.88 -1.62 0.45
N LEU A 167 12.28 -0.69 1.21
CA LEU A 167 10.95 -0.18 0.93
C LEU A 167 11.08 1.10 0.09
N TYR A 168 10.37 1.14 -1.02
CA TYR A 168 10.26 2.28 -1.91
C TYR A 168 8.83 2.80 -1.83
N PHE A 169 8.66 4.12 -1.81
CA PHE A 169 7.32 4.71 -1.92
C PHE A 169 7.39 6.07 -2.62
N THR A 170 6.30 6.45 -3.27
CA THR A 170 6.24 7.67 -4.08
C THR A 170 5.13 8.62 -3.61
N GLY A 171 5.37 9.89 -3.83
CA GLY A 171 4.53 10.94 -3.30
C GLY A 171 4.65 12.21 -4.10
N ILE A 172 4.25 13.29 -3.45
CA ILE A 172 4.37 14.66 -3.93
C ILE A 172 5.09 15.50 -2.89
N SER A 173 5.79 16.52 -3.36
CA SER A 173 6.38 17.59 -2.57
C SER A 173 5.83 18.91 -3.10
N THR A 174 5.26 19.74 -2.23
CA THR A 174 4.70 21.05 -2.61
C THR A 174 5.44 22.16 -1.90
N ASP A 175 6.03 23.09 -2.66
CA ASP A 175 6.69 24.26 -2.07
C ASP A 175 5.69 25.21 -1.40
N VAL A 176 6.12 25.88 -0.32
CA VAL A 176 5.32 26.88 0.39
C VAL A 176 5.71 28.27 -0.09
N GLU A 177 4.90 28.85 -1.00
CA GLU A 177 5.00 30.21 -1.56
C GLU A 177 6.29 30.55 -2.38
N PRO A 178 6.23 31.44 -3.40
CA PRO A 178 5.07 32.18 -3.92
C PRO A 178 4.32 31.44 -5.05
N SER A 179 4.73 30.21 -5.39
CA SER A 179 4.00 29.34 -6.30
C SER A 179 4.09 27.92 -5.77
N ALA A 180 2.95 27.32 -5.43
CA ALA A 180 2.85 25.91 -5.08
C ALA A 180 3.21 25.04 -6.29
N THR A 181 4.50 24.78 -6.47
CA THR A 181 5.02 23.84 -7.46
C THR A 181 4.91 22.45 -6.87
N LEU A 182 4.20 21.58 -7.59
CA LEU A 182 4.07 20.17 -7.22
C LEU A 182 5.18 19.38 -7.92
N ASP A 183 6.02 18.79 -7.09
CA ASP A 183 7.15 17.97 -7.51
C ASP A 183 6.89 16.51 -7.13
N GLY A 184 7.46 15.58 -7.91
CA GLY A 184 7.38 14.15 -7.61
C GLY A 184 8.35 13.77 -6.51
N LEU A 185 7.90 13.01 -5.51
CA LEU A 185 8.73 12.51 -4.42
C LEU A 185 8.98 11.00 -4.57
N ILE A 186 10.22 10.56 -4.41
CA ILE A 186 10.58 9.15 -4.27
C ILE A 186 11.41 8.99 -3.00
N VAL A 187 10.99 8.09 -2.13
CA VAL A 187 11.70 7.78 -0.90
C VAL A 187 12.09 6.31 -0.90
N LYS A 188 13.30 6.04 -0.40
CA LYS A 188 13.82 4.69 -0.15
C LYS A 188 14.26 4.60 1.29
N ILE A 189 13.83 3.55 1.96
CA ILE A 189 14.19 3.29 3.35
C ILE A 189 14.66 1.85 3.49
N ASP A 190 15.55 1.60 4.45
CA ASP A 190 15.92 0.25 4.85
C ASP A 190 14.74 -0.39 5.59
N GLY A 191 14.30 -1.54 5.11
CA GLY A 191 13.12 -2.22 5.64
C GLY A 191 13.35 -2.94 6.97
N ASN A 192 14.59 -3.10 7.42
CA ASN A 192 14.90 -3.74 8.69
C ASN A 192 14.80 -2.73 9.83
N ASN A 193 15.42 -1.57 9.68
CA ASN A 193 15.54 -0.57 10.74
C ASN A 193 14.73 0.72 10.48
N GLY A 194 14.22 0.93 9.27
CA GLY A 194 13.50 2.14 8.86
C GLY A 194 14.41 3.28 8.41
N GLU A 195 15.73 3.11 8.40
CA GLU A 195 16.67 4.19 8.08
C GLU A 195 16.45 4.74 6.68
N LEU A 196 16.42 6.07 6.54
CA LEU A 196 16.31 6.73 5.25
C LEU A 196 17.57 6.45 4.41
N ILE A 197 17.41 5.72 3.30
CA ILE A 197 18.49 5.46 2.35
C ILE A 197 18.63 6.64 1.38
N SER A 198 17.51 7.10 0.82
CA SER A 198 17.52 8.22 -0.12
C SER A 198 16.15 8.86 -0.26
N LYS A 199 16.13 10.17 -0.50
CA LYS A 199 14.95 10.94 -0.88
C LYS A 199 15.27 11.76 -2.12
N LEU A 200 14.40 11.70 -3.12
CA LEU A 200 14.53 12.41 -4.38
C LEU A 200 13.26 13.22 -4.66
N VAL A 201 13.42 14.50 -4.94
CA VAL A 201 12.36 15.40 -5.40
C VAL A 201 12.62 15.72 -6.88
N PHE A 202 11.64 15.44 -7.73
CA PHE A 202 11.67 15.71 -9.17
C PHE A 202 10.83 16.95 -9.48
N ASN A 203 11.48 17.95 -10.05
CA ASN A 203 10.81 19.14 -10.56
C ASN A 203 10.68 19.10 -12.09
N SER A 204 9.47 19.37 -12.57
CA SER A 204 9.13 19.32 -14.00
C SER A 204 9.92 20.34 -14.84
N GLN A 205 10.50 21.36 -14.22
CA GLN A 205 11.29 22.41 -14.89
C GLN A 205 12.75 22.02 -15.19
N TYR A 206 13.26 20.90 -14.66
CA TYR A 206 14.60 20.42 -15.00
C TYR A 206 14.53 19.10 -15.79
N ASN A 207 15.05 19.12 -17.02
CA ASN A 207 15.30 17.97 -17.90
C ASN A 207 16.34 16.97 -17.33
N ARG A 208 16.27 16.60 -16.05
CA ARG A 208 17.08 15.49 -15.54
C ARG A 208 16.35 14.21 -15.89
N LEU A 209 16.92 13.46 -16.82
CA LEU A 209 16.51 12.11 -17.20
C LEU A 209 16.29 11.29 -15.93
N ALA A 210 15.03 10.96 -15.62
CA ALA A 210 14.71 10.01 -14.57
C ALA A 210 14.69 8.61 -15.20
N ASN A 211 15.68 7.79 -14.86
CA ASN A 211 15.62 6.37 -15.17
C ASN A 211 14.70 5.70 -14.15
N PHE A 212 13.54 5.25 -14.61
CA PHE A 212 12.58 4.53 -13.79
C PHE A 212 12.79 3.02 -13.93
N CYS A 213 12.61 2.28 -12.84
CA CYS A 213 12.63 0.83 -12.84
C CYS A 213 11.35 0.33 -12.17
N ILE A 214 10.45 -0.22 -12.97
CA ILE A 214 9.44 -1.17 -12.50
C ILE A 214 9.64 -2.44 -13.31
N GLY A 215 10.00 -3.53 -12.62
CA GLY A 215 10.02 -4.87 -13.23
C GLY A 215 11.06 -5.81 -12.64
N VAL A 216 10.62 -7.04 -12.34
CA VAL A 216 11.48 -8.19 -12.09
C VAL A 216 12.12 -8.60 -13.42
N ASN A 217 13.43 -8.86 -13.42
CA ASN A 217 14.27 -9.27 -14.57
C ASN A 217 14.85 -8.14 -15.46
N SER A 218 15.37 -7.08 -14.84
CA SER A 218 16.44 -6.24 -15.43
C SER A 218 16.14 -5.62 -16.80
N GLN A 219 14.87 -5.37 -17.14
CA GLN A 219 14.51 -4.57 -18.31
C GLN A 219 14.26 -3.12 -17.87
N TYR A 220 15.08 -2.21 -18.39
CA TYR A 220 14.95 -0.77 -18.12
C TYR A 220 13.82 -0.20 -18.98
N VAL A 221 12.81 0.39 -18.35
CA VAL A 221 11.85 1.25 -19.06
C VAL A 221 12.32 2.69 -18.91
N THR A 222 12.99 3.22 -19.94
CA THR A 222 13.31 4.64 -19.99
C THR A 222 12.08 5.42 -20.43
N ILE A 223 11.35 6.00 -19.48
CA ILE A 223 10.31 6.98 -19.80
C ILE A 223 11.01 8.31 -20.06
N LYS A 224 11.22 8.63 -21.34
CA LYS A 224 11.67 9.94 -21.77
C LYS A 224 10.43 10.82 -21.89
N LEU A 225 10.15 11.62 -20.86
CA LEU A 225 9.15 12.68 -20.98
C LEU A 225 9.72 13.70 -21.97
N GLN A 226 9.16 13.74 -23.18
CA GLN A 226 9.47 14.77 -24.15
C GLN A 226 8.63 16.01 -23.82
N SER A 227 9.26 17.17 -24.00
CA SER A 227 8.68 18.51 -23.92
C SER A 227 7.42 18.68 -24.74
#